data_AF-A0A1C6J9G1-F1
#
_entry.id   AF-A0A1C6J9G1-F1
#
_cell.length_a   1.000
_cell.length_b   1.000
_cell.length_c   1.000
_cell.angle_alpha   90.00
_cell.angle_beta   90.00
_cell.angle_gamma   90.00
#
_symmetry.space_group_name_H-M   'P 1'
#
loop_
_entity.id
_entity.type
_entity.pdbx_description
1 polymer ?
#
loop_
_entity_poly.entity_id
_entity_poly.type
_entity_poly.pdbx_seq_one_letter_code
_entity_poly.pdbx_strand_id
1 'polypeptide(L)'
;MEILGKVLSEKTEAIYKDITEGLIYPIKIVKLDPENEEDCSRPVAMDTGKKEFIVKVDNTLEDSLFENALIRDIIYCQQMSNNAPVLSAKSKNDIDGFQVAMMISSIIMDIDVENKLRSYDMHIDDIDTMRLSDLYAFLKSGMADYNRELYNVFTGLQITLLYFTTSKRSNIEEIIETFYLSDKNAMDAIDKYVDIIDRYGVDDNRSMMRCMRKLAIACGMKGRLLLEYEGKVTEV
;
A
#
# COMPACT_ATOMS: atom_id res chain seq x y z
N MET A 1 19.83 -2.36 -20.01
CA MET A 1 19.06 -3.61 -19.86
C MET A 1 17.75 -3.44 -20.63
N GLU A 2 17.20 -4.49 -21.26
CA GLU A 2 15.90 -4.41 -21.95
C GLU A 2 14.87 -5.32 -21.28
N ILE A 3 13.68 -4.80 -21.01
CA ILE A 3 12.56 -5.52 -20.40
C ILE A 3 11.30 -5.24 -21.20
N LEU A 4 10.62 -6.30 -21.66
CA LEU A 4 9.38 -6.22 -22.44
C LEU A 4 9.43 -5.26 -23.66
N GLY A 5 10.60 -5.14 -24.30
CA GLY A 5 10.81 -4.26 -25.46
C GLY A 5 11.19 -2.82 -25.11
N LYS A 6 11.37 -2.48 -23.83
CA LYS A 6 11.81 -1.16 -23.37
C LYS A 6 13.22 -1.22 -22.79
N VAL A 7 14.07 -0.29 -23.22
CA VAL A 7 15.44 -0.14 -22.70
C VAL A 7 15.39 0.71 -21.44
N LEU A 8 15.82 0.15 -20.31
CA LEU A 8 15.88 0.87 -19.05
C LEU A 8 16.99 1.92 -19.07
N SER A 9 16.73 3.05 -18.42
CA SER A 9 17.73 4.05 -18.07
C SER A 9 18.82 3.45 -17.16
N GLU A 10 20.02 4.02 -17.18
CA GLU A 10 21.13 3.57 -16.34
C GLU A 10 20.78 3.60 -14.84
N LYS A 11 20.03 4.63 -14.43
CA LYS A 11 19.51 4.80 -13.07
C LYS A 11 18.59 3.63 -12.69
N THR A 12 17.59 3.34 -13.51
CA THR A 12 16.63 2.27 -13.23
C THR A 12 17.28 0.89 -13.31
N GLU A 13 18.23 0.67 -14.22
CA GLU A 13 18.99 -0.58 -14.27
C GLU A 13 19.82 -0.80 -13.00
N ALA A 14 20.44 0.24 -12.45
CA ALA A 14 21.19 0.15 -11.21
C ALA A 14 20.28 -0.19 -10.01
N ILE A 15 19.14 0.50 -9.88
CA ILE A 15 18.15 0.25 -8.82
C ILE A 15 17.57 -1.16 -8.94
N TYR A 16 17.22 -1.57 -10.16
CA TYR A 16 16.73 -2.91 -10.44
C TYR A 16 17.69 -3.96 -9.92
N LYS A 17 18.98 -3.86 -10.27
CA LYS A 17 20.00 -4.83 -9.84
C LYS A 17 20.15 -4.85 -8.32
N ASP A 18 20.27 -3.68 -7.70
CA ASP A 18 20.41 -3.55 -6.25
C ASP A 18 19.26 -4.24 -5.48
N ILE A 19 18.01 -3.97 -5.88
CA ILE A 19 16.86 -4.58 -5.19
C ILE A 19 16.76 -6.08 -5.50
N THR A 20 16.95 -6.48 -6.75
CA THR A 20 16.75 -7.87 -7.18
C THR A 20 17.80 -8.83 -6.62
N GLU A 21 19.02 -8.37 -6.34
CA GLU A 21 20.07 -9.16 -5.68
C GLU A 21 19.70 -9.58 -4.25
N GLY A 22 18.86 -8.79 -3.57
CA GLY A 22 18.44 -9.02 -2.18
C GLY A 22 17.17 -9.87 -2.01
N LEU A 23 16.54 -10.32 -3.09
CA LEU A 23 15.26 -11.03 -3.02
C LEU A 23 15.42 -12.49 -2.62
N ILE A 24 14.45 -13.01 -1.86
CA ILE A 24 14.45 -14.43 -1.46
C ILE A 24 14.16 -15.37 -2.64
N TYR A 25 13.52 -14.84 -3.69
CA TYR A 25 13.12 -15.56 -4.89
C TYR A 25 13.45 -14.74 -6.15
N PRO A 26 13.79 -15.39 -7.27
CA PRO A 26 13.98 -14.71 -8.54
C PRO A 26 12.67 -14.06 -9.02
N ILE A 27 12.79 -13.02 -9.83
CA ILE A 27 11.65 -12.35 -10.46
C ILE A 27 11.48 -12.82 -11.89
N LYS A 28 10.23 -13.10 -12.26
CA LYS A 28 9.76 -13.23 -13.63
C LYS A 28 8.88 -12.05 -13.98
N ILE A 29 9.30 -11.27 -14.97
CA ILE A 29 8.54 -10.13 -15.47
C ILE A 29 7.69 -10.58 -16.65
N VAL A 30 6.40 -10.26 -16.61
CA VAL A 30 5.45 -10.57 -17.68
C VAL A 30 4.67 -9.30 -18.05
N LYS A 31 4.21 -9.25 -19.29
CA LYS A 31 3.33 -8.18 -19.75
C LYS A 31 1.99 -8.27 -19.03
N LEU A 32 1.51 -7.13 -18.51
CA LEU A 32 0.14 -6.99 -18.03
C LEU A 32 -0.84 -7.06 -19.21
N ASP A 33 -1.88 -7.86 -19.08
CA ASP A 33 -2.98 -7.92 -20.05
C ASP A 33 -4.11 -6.98 -19.59
N PRO A 34 -4.29 -5.79 -20.20
CA PRO A 34 -5.29 -4.83 -19.78
C PRO A 34 -6.74 -5.30 -20.05
N GLU A 35 -6.94 -6.33 -20.88
CA GLU A 35 -8.26 -6.92 -21.11
C GLU A 35 -8.61 -8.01 -20.09
N ASN A 36 -7.64 -8.44 -19.27
CA ASN A 36 -7.85 -9.44 -18.24
C ASN A 36 -8.20 -8.78 -16.91
N GLU A 37 -9.49 -8.83 -16.53
CA GLU A 37 -9.99 -8.28 -15.27
C GLU A 37 -9.40 -8.95 -14.01
N GLU A 38 -8.76 -10.12 -14.14
CA GLU A 38 -8.03 -10.79 -13.04
C GLU A 38 -6.57 -10.36 -12.94
N ASP A 39 -6.06 -9.58 -13.90
CA ASP A 39 -4.68 -9.09 -13.93
C ASP A 39 -4.53 -7.88 -12.99
N CYS A 40 -4.48 -8.15 -11.69
CA CYS A 40 -4.06 -7.16 -10.71
C CYS A 40 -2.60 -6.79 -10.97
N SER A 41 -2.31 -5.49 -11.09
CA SER A 41 -0.96 -4.88 -11.18
C SER A 41 -0.19 -4.99 -9.86
N ARG A 42 0.01 -6.21 -9.37
CA ARG A 42 0.71 -6.48 -8.11
C ARG A 42 1.64 -7.67 -8.26
N PRO A 43 2.82 -7.64 -7.62
CA PRO A 43 3.66 -8.82 -7.58
C PRO A 43 2.97 -9.92 -6.80
N VAL A 44 3.14 -11.16 -7.28
CA VAL A 44 2.63 -12.35 -6.60
C VAL A 44 3.79 -13.32 -6.39
N ALA A 45 4.04 -13.67 -5.13
CA ALA A 45 4.89 -14.81 -4.80
C ALA A 45 4.11 -16.10 -5.06
N MET A 46 4.64 -16.96 -5.91
CA MET A 46 3.97 -18.22 -6.26
C MET A 46 4.79 -19.44 -5.80
N ASP A 47 4.18 -20.32 -5.01
CA ASP A 47 4.71 -21.65 -4.74
C ASP A 47 4.24 -22.66 -5.80
N THR A 48 4.78 -22.51 -7.01
CA THR A 48 4.56 -23.42 -8.14
C THR A 48 5.60 -24.55 -8.20
N GLY A 49 6.33 -24.77 -7.10
CA GLY A 49 7.56 -25.57 -7.08
C GLY A 49 8.79 -24.85 -7.65
N LYS A 50 8.61 -23.67 -8.26
CA LYS A 50 9.69 -22.83 -8.78
C LYS A 50 10.13 -21.73 -7.82
N LYS A 51 9.26 -21.36 -6.85
CA LYS A 51 9.48 -20.28 -5.88
C LYS A 51 10.00 -19.01 -6.57
N GLU A 52 9.12 -18.37 -7.32
CA GLU A 52 9.41 -17.16 -8.12
C GLU A 52 8.41 -16.06 -7.79
N PHE A 53 8.83 -14.80 -7.90
CA PHE A 53 7.94 -13.65 -7.93
C PHE A 53 7.49 -13.40 -9.37
N ILE A 54 6.20 -13.18 -9.59
CA ILE A 54 5.67 -12.72 -10.88
C ILE A 54 5.34 -11.24 -10.77
N VAL A 55 6.01 -10.42 -11.57
CA VAL A 55 5.76 -8.98 -11.69
C VAL A 55 5.11 -8.72 -13.04
N LYS A 56 3.90 -8.15 -13.03
CA LYS A 56 3.14 -7.84 -14.24
C LYS A 56 3.20 -6.34 -14.49
N VAL A 57 3.78 -5.92 -15.61
CA VAL A 57 3.94 -4.48 -15.93
C VAL A 57 3.28 -4.18 -17.27
N ASP A 58 2.55 -3.08 -17.33
CA ASP A 58 1.98 -2.57 -18.57
C ASP A 58 3.08 -1.97 -19.45
N ASN A 59 3.42 -2.66 -20.53
CA ASN A 59 4.46 -2.23 -21.45
C ASN A 59 3.99 -1.17 -22.46
N THR A 60 2.73 -0.75 -22.40
CA THR A 60 2.18 0.36 -23.20
C THR A 60 2.41 1.72 -22.57
N LEU A 61 2.81 1.76 -21.29
CA LEU A 61 3.18 3.00 -20.59
C LEU A 61 4.35 3.72 -21.26
N GLU A 62 4.38 5.05 -21.11
CA GLU A 62 5.56 5.87 -21.42
C GLU A 62 6.78 5.38 -20.62
N ASP A 63 8.00 5.55 -21.17
CA ASP A 63 9.21 4.91 -20.61
C ASP A 63 9.44 5.23 -19.13
N SER A 64 9.26 6.48 -18.70
CA SER A 64 9.41 6.86 -17.29
C SER A 64 8.35 6.23 -16.37
N LEU A 65 7.10 6.12 -16.85
CA LEU A 65 6.02 5.49 -16.09
C LEU A 65 6.20 3.98 -16.00
N PHE A 66 6.67 3.36 -17.08
CA PHE A 66 7.04 1.95 -17.10
C PHE A 66 8.13 1.64 -16.07
N GLU A 67 9.20 2.44 -16.06
CA GLU A 67 10.29 2.29 -15.09
C GLU A 67 9.80 2.46 -13.64
N ASN A 68 8.95 3.45 -13.38
CA ASN A 68 8.39 3.68 -12.05
C ASN A 68 7.49 2.53 -11.59
N ALA A 69 6.61 2.03 -12.46
CA ALA A 69 5.76 0.89 -12.16
C ALA A 69 6.57 -0.39 -11.92
N LEU A 70 7.61 -0.62 -12.72
CA LEU A 70 8.52 -1.75 -12.56
C LEU A 70 9.21 -1.72 -11.20
N ILE A 71 9.84 -0.59 -10.84
CA ILE A 71 10.56 -0.48 -9.56
C ILE A 71 9.60 -0.57 -8.37
N ARG A 72 8.41 0.04 -8.45
CA ARG A 72 7.35 -0.10 -7.44
C ARG A 72 7.05 -1.58 -7.15
N ASP A 73 6.80 -2.36 -8.19
CA ASP A 73 6.43 -3.78 -8.04
C ASP A 73 7.59 -4.63 -7.53
N ILE A 74 8.83 -4.28 -7.86
CA ILE A 74 10.02 -4.93 -7.33
C ILE A 74 10.23 -4.58 -5.84
N ILE A 75 9.91 -3.37 -5.41
CA ILE A 75 9.97 -2.99 -3.98
C ILE A 75 8.95 -3.81 -3.17
N TYR A 76 7.75 -4.05 -3.68
CA TYR A 76 6.80 -4.97 -3.04
C TYR A 76 7.36 -6.40 -2.92
N CYS A 77 8.07 -6.91 -3.95
CA CYS A 77 8.79 -8.20 -3.83
C CYS A 77 9.85 -8.17 -2.72
N GLN A 78 10.53 -7.04 -2.53
CA GLN A 78 11.50 -6.85 -1.47
C GLN A 78 10.84 -6.86 -0.08
N GLN A 79 9.68 -6.22 0.08
CA GLN A 79 8.91 -6.26 1.33
C GLN A 79 8.50 -7.71 1.69
N MET A 80 8.05 -8.48 0.69
CA MET A 80 7.75 -9.91 0.87
C MET A 80 9.01 -10.71 1.26
N SER A 81 10.15 -10.40 0.62
CA SER A 81 11.44 -11.04 0.91
C SER A 81 11.93 -10.79 2.33
N ASN A 82 11.63 -9.60 2.87
CA ASN A 82 12.09 -9.18 4.18
C ASN A 82 11.16 -9.60 5.32
N ASN A 83 10.09 -10.38 5.06
CA ASN A 83 9.07 -10.74 6.05
C ASN A 83 8.46 -9.50 6.74
N ALA A 84 7.97 -8.55 5.95
CA ALA A 84 7.21 -7.40 6.45
C ALA A 84 6.10 -7.87 7.42
N PRO A 85 5.82 -7.11 8.50
CA PRO A 85 4.82 -7.49 9.48
C PRO A 85 3.42 -7.53 8.86
N VAL A 86 2.57 -8.43 9.36
CA VAL A 86 1.22 -8.67 8.83
C VAL A 86 0.18 -8.53 9.94
N LEU A 87 -0.88 -7.76 9.67
CA LEU A 87 -2.08 -7.76 10.49
C LEU A 87 -3.11 -8.75 9.95
N SER A 88 -3.79 -9.44 10.86
CA SER A 88 -4.93 -10.29 10.54
C SER A 88 -6.02 -10.17 11.60
N ALA A 89 -7.25 -10.54 11.25
CA ALA A 89 -8.31 -10.67 12.24
C ALA A 89 -8.05 -11.88 13.16
N LYS A 90 -8.28 -11.69 14.46
CA LYS A 90 -8.20 -12.76 15.46
C LYS A 90 -9.26 -13.84 15.24
N SER A 91 -10.43 -13.44 14.75
CA SER A 91 -11.54 -14.34 14.42
C SER A 91 -11.82 -14.31 12.92
N LYS A 92 -12.00 -15.48 12.32
CA LYS A 92 -12.41 -15.61 10.90
C LYS A 92 -13.81 -15.07 10.62
N ASN A 93 -14.62 -14.90 11.66
CA ASN A 93 -15.97 -14.34 11.56
C ASN A 93 -15.98 -12.82 11.77
N ASP A 94 -14.85 -12.21 12.13
CA ASP A 94 -14.74 -10.77 12.32
C ASP A 94 -14.37 -10.08 10.99
N ILE A 95 -15.39 -9.85 10.16
CA ILE A 95 -15.25 -9.27 8.82
C ILE A 95 -14.69 -7.84 8.91
N ASP A 96 -15.21 -7.03 9.83
CA ASP A 96 -14.75 -5.66 10.05
C ASP A 96 -13.27 -5.63 10.45
N GLY A 97 -12.89 -6.48 11.42
CA GLY A 97 -11.50 -6.62 11.85
C GLY A 97 -10.59 -7.07 10.71
N PHE A 98 -11.06 -7.99 9.85
CA PHE A 98 -10.32 -8.41 8.67
C PHE A 98 -10.10 -7.27 7.68
N GLN A 99 -11.15 -6.53 7.35
CA GLN A 99 -11.06 -5.40 6.41
C GLN A 99 -10.15 -4.29 6.95
N VAL A 100 -10.25 -3.96 8.24
CA VAL A 100 -9.37 -2.94 8.86
C VAL A 100 -7.92 -3.40 8.92
N ALA A 101 -7.67 -4.68 9.25
CA ALA A 101 -6.32 -5.26 9.20
C ALA A 101 -5.70 -5.17 7.79
N MET A 102 -6.47 -5.51 6.77
CA MET A 102 -6.06 -5.41 5.36
C MET A 102 -5.78 -3.95 4.96
N MET A 103 -6.64 -3.02 5.37
CA MET A 103 -6.48 -1.59 5.06
C MET A 103 -5.22 -1.01 5.70
N ILE A 104 -5.01 -1.23 7.01
CA ILE A 104 -3.81 -0.76 7.71
C ILE A 104 -2.56 -1.36 7.07
N SER A 105 -2.58 -2.65 6.74
CA SER A 105 -1.45 -3.32 6.10
C SER A 105 -1.13 -2.71 4.73
N SER A 106 -2.14 -2.53 3.88
CA SER A 106 -1.98 -1.92 2.55
C SER A 106 -1.37 -0.53 2.66
N ILE A 107 -1.86 0.30 3.57
CA ILE A 107 -1.40 1.70 3.68
C ILE A 107 0.04 1.76 4.12
N ILE A 108 0.42 0.99 5.14
CA ILE A 108 1.80 0.98 5.64
C ILE A 108 2.77 0.47 4.56
N MET A 109 2.39 -0.55 3.81
CA MET A 109 3.20 -1.06 2.70
C MET A 109 3.32 -0.04 1.56
N ASP A 110 2.22 0.60 1.18
CA ASP A 110 2.19 1.59 0.09
C ASP A 110 3.01 2.84 0.45
N ILE A 111 2.98 3.31 1.71
CA ILE A 111 3.82 4.43 2.17
C ILE A 111 5.31 4.07 2.13
N ASP A 112 5.70 2.87 2.56
CA ASP A 112 7.11 2.44 2.45
C ASP A 112 7.57 2.35 0.99
N VAL A 113 6.72 1.81 0.10
CA VAL A 113 7.02 1.77 -1.33
C VAL A 113 7.24 3.17 -1.88
N GLU A 114 6.35 4.10 -1.57
CA GLU A 114 6.43 5.47 -2.04
C GLU A 114 7.64 6.22 -1.45
N ASN A 115 7.96 6.03 -0.17
CA ASN A 115 9.17 6.58 0.45
C ASN A 115 10.44 6.08 -0.26
N LYS A 116 10.49 4.78 -0.60
CA LYS A 116 11.62 4.20 -1.35
C LYS A 116 11.69 4.74 -2.77
N LEU A 117 10.57 4.82 -3.50
CA LEU A 117 10.53 5.45 -4.82
C LEU A 117 11.04 6.89 -4.77
N ARG A 118 10.58 7.69 -3.81
CA ARG A 118 11.05 9.08 -3.62
C ARG A 118 12.53 9.17 -3.29
N SER A 119 13.07 8.22 -2.52
CA SER A 119 14.51 8.15 -2.26
C SER A 119 15.34 7.94 -3.53
N TYR A 120 14.71 7.35 -4.55
CA TYR A 120 15.27 7.22 -5.89
C TYR A 120 14.86 8.34 -6.83
N ASP A 121 14.20 9.42 -6.39
CA ASP A 121 13.64 10.45 -7.29
C ASP A 121 12.71 9.82 -8.35
N MET A 122 11.81 8.96 -7.89
CA MET A 122 10.76 8.28 -8.66
C MET A 122 9.42 8.48 -7.94
N HIS A 123 8.32 8.45 -8.67
CA HIS A 123 6.95 8.56 -8.14
C HIS A 123 5.95 7.94 -9.12
N ILE A 124 4.84 7.41 -8.62
CA ILE A 124 3.79 6.86 -9.48
C ILE A 124 2.43 7.47 -9.17
N ASP A 125 1.96 8.33 -10.08
CA ASP A 125 0.66 9.01 -10.01
C ASP A 125 -0.53 8.01 -10.00
N ASP A 126 -0.34 6.74 -10.35
CA ASP A 126 -1.41 5.73 -10.33
C ASP A 126 -1.88 5.40 -8.91
N ILE A 127 -0.97 5.41 -7.92
CA ILE A 127 -1.37 5.24 -6.51
C ILE A 127 -2.30 6.39 -6.15
N ASP A 128 -1.97 7.62 -6.54
CA ASP A 128 -2.84 8.77 -6.29
C ASP A 128 -4.16 8.65 -7.04
N THR A 129 -4.13 8.29 -8.33
CA THR A 129 -5.31 8.34 -9.22
C THR A 129 -6.28 7.18 -8.96
N MET A 130 -5.78 5.95 -8.83
CA MET A 130 -6.62 4.79 -8.51
C MET A 130 -7.21 4.91 -7.11
N ARG A 131 -6.41 5.34 -6.11
CA ARG A 131 -6.91 5.48 -4.74
C ARG A 131 -7.87 6.64 -4.61
N LEU A 132 -7.65 7.73 -5.34
CA LEU A 132 -8.61 8.83 -5.43
C LEU A 132 -9.92 8.37 -6.07
N SER A 133 -9.85 7.57 -7.14
CA SER A 133 -11.01 6.96 -7.78
C SER A 133 -11.76 6.01 -6.82
N ASP A 134 -11.04 5.10 -6.14
CA ASP A 134 -11.58 4.16 -5.16
C ASP A 134 -12.22 4.90 -3.99
N LEU A 135 -11.56 5.95 -3.49
CA LEU A 135 -12.10 6.83 -2.47
C LEU A 135 -13.38 7.48 -3.01
N TYR A 136 -13.37 8.18 -4.14
CA TYR A 136 -14.58 8.76 -4.72
C TYR A 136 -15.70 7.75 -4.95
N ALA A 137 -15.40 6.52 -5.37
CA ALA A 137 -16.38 5.45 -5.54
C ALA A 137 -16.98 5.01 -4.19
N PHE A 138 -16.13 4.81 -3.17
CA PHE A 138 -16.53 4.50 -1.79
C PHE A 138 -17.37 5.62 -1.18
N LEU A 139 -17.03 6.88 -1.48
CA LEU A 139 -17.78 8.05 -1.05
C LEU A 139 -19.15 8.14 -1.76
N LYS A 140 -19.18 7.88 -3.08
CA LYS A 140 -20.40 7.90 -3.90
C LYS A 140 -21.37 6.77 -3.60
N SER A 141 -20.88 5.58 -3.18
CA SER A 141 -21.76 4.46 -2.83
C SER A 141 -22.69 4.76 -1.65
N GLY A 142 -22.41 5.81 -0.88
CA GLY A 142 -23.33 6.37 0.09
C GLY A 142 -23.45 5.57 1.40
N MET A 143 -23.71 6.31 2.48
CA MET A 143 -23.63 5.88 3.89
C MET A 143 -24.78 5.00 4.41
N ALA A 144 -25.73 4.55 3.58
CA ALA A 144 -27.04 4.11 4.08
C ALA A 144 -27.03 2.75 4.81
N ASP A 145 -26.13 1.83 4.45
CA ASP A 145 -26.11 0.45 4.96
C ASP A 145 -24.84 0.08 5.76
N TYR A 146 -23.89 1.01 5.92
CA TYR A 146 -22.59 0.74 6.53
C TYR A 146 -22.51 1.20 7.99
N ASN A 147 -21.77 0.46 8.82
CA ASN A 147 -21.42 0.92 10.17
C ASN A 147 -20.64 2.24 10.07
N ARG A 148 -21.24 3.35 10.52
CA ARG A 148 -20.67 4.70 10.43
C ARG A 148 -19.29 4.82 11.09
N GLU A 149 -19.04 4.07 12.15
CA GLU A 149 -17.73 4.05 12.81
C GLU A 149 -16.66 3.43 11.90
N LEU A 150 -16.98 2.28 11.29
CA LEU A 150 -16.10 1.59 10.38
C LEU A 150 -15.85 2.38 9.09
N TYR A 151 -16.89 3.06 8.59
CA TYR A 151 -16.78 3.99 7.49
C TYR A 151 -15.77 5.11 7.78
N ASN A 152 -15.85 5.74 8.97
CA ASN A 152 -14.91 6.78 9.36
C ASN A 152 -13.47 6.24 9.48
N VAL A 153 -13.30 5.00 9.94
CA VAL A 153 -11.99 4.33 9.95
C VAL A 153 -11.43 4.19 8.54
N PHE A 154 -12.22 3.65 7.59
CA PHE A 154 -11.74 3.45 6.22
C PHE A 154 -11.44 4.76 5.50
N THR A 155 -12.34 5.74 5.59
CA THR A 155 -12.12 7.06 5.00
C THR A 155 -10.88 7.73 5.59
N GLY A 156 -10.74 7.72 6.92
CA GLY A 156 -9.60 8.33 7.59
C GLY A 156 -8.26 7.68 7.19
N LEU A 157 -8.24 6.35 7.10
CA LEU A 157 -7.09 5.59 6.64
C LEU A 157 -6.73 5.90 5.17
N GLN A 158 -7.71 5.94 4.27
CA GLN A 158 -7.47 6.27 2.84
C GLN A 158 -6.95 7.70 2.65
N ILE A 159 -7.52 8.68 3.35
CA ILE A 159 -7.02 10.07 3.30
C ILE A 159 -5.60 10.16 3.90
N THR A 160 -5.33 9.39 4.96
CA THR A 160 -3.99 9.31 5.55
C THR A 160 -2.97 8.77 4.54
N LEU A 161 -3.32 7.72 3.77
CA LEU A 161 -2.44 7.23 2.69
C LEU A 161 -2.12 8.33 1.69
N LEU A 162 -3.15 9.00 1.17
CA LEU A 162 -2.98 10.09 0.20
C LEU A 162 -2.07 11.20 0.74
N TYR A 163 -2.18 11.51 2.04
CA TYR A 163 -1.32 12.50 2.71
C TYR A 163 0.17 12.19 2.54
N PHE A 164 0.54 10.92 2.65
CA PHE A 164 1.92 10.47 2.55
C PHE A 164 2.36 10.20 1.12
N THR A 165 1.45 9.74 0.25
CA THR A 165 1.86 9.26 -1.07
C THR A 165 1.79 10.29 -2.17
N THR A 166 0.93 11.31 -2.06
CA THR A 166 0.65 12.14 -3.23
C THR A 166 1.78 13.08 -3.62
N SER A 167 1.97 13.24 -4.94
CA SER A 167 2.81 14.32 -5.49
C SER A 167 2.09 15.67 -5.52
N LYS A 168 0.74 15.69 -5.44
CA LYS A 168 -0.09 16.89 -5.59
C LYS A 168 -0.87 17.20 -4.32
N ARG A 169 -0.27 17.98 -3.42
CA ARG A 169 -0.92 18.40 -2.15
C ARG A 169 -2.28 19.06 -2.33
N SER A 170 -2.50 19.76 -3.44
CA SER A 170 -3.81 20.35 -3.77
C SER A 170 -4.94 19.32 -3.87
N ASN A 171 -4.64 18.08 -4.27
CA ASN A 171 -5.64 17.00 -4.31
C ASN A 171 -6.12 16.66 -2.90
N ILE A 172 -5.21 16.66 -1.91
CA ILE A 172 -5.57 16.44 -0.50
C ILE A 172 -6.44 17.58 0.00
N GLU A 173 -6.06 18.83 -0.29
CA GLU A 173 -6.82 20.00 0.15
C GLU A 173 -8.25 19.98 -0.40
N GLU A 174 -8.45 19.62 -1.67
CA GLU A 174 -9.78 19.52 -2.28
C GLU A 174 -10.62 18.35 -1.69
N ILE A 175 -10.01 17.18 -1.49
CA ILE A 175 -10.69 16.03 -0.88
C ILE A 175 -11.03 16.33 0.57
N ILE A 176 -10.06 16.87 1.32
CA ILE A 176 -10.26 17.30 2.69
C ILE A 176 -11.36 18.34 2.69
N GLU A 177 -11.31 19.46 1.98
CA GLU A 177 -12.39 20.45 1.97
C GLU A 177 -13.77 19.84 1.64
N THR A 178 -13.83 18.93 0.67
CA THR A 178 -15.05 18.21 0.30
C THR A 178 -15.57 17.33 1.46
N PHE A 179 -14.69 16.72 2.24
CA PHE A 179 -15.02 15.85 3.38
C PHE A 179 -15.18 16.60 4.72
N TYR A 180 -14.34 17.60 4.95
CA TYR A 180 -14.13 18.43 6.14
C TYR A 180 -15.40 19.19 6.52
N LEU A 181 -16.24 19.51 5.53
CA LEU A 181 -17.50 20.19 5.74
C LEU A 181 -18.61 19.30 6.34
N SER A 182 -18.38 17.99 6.54
CA SER A 182 -19.47 17.05 6.87
C SER A 182 -19.31 16.20 8.16
N ASP A 183 -18.11 15.86 8.64
CA ASP A 183 -17.96 15.06 9.89
C ASP A 183 -16.65 15.33 10.66
N LYS A 184 -16.74 16.00 11.81
CA LYS A 184 -15.60 16.35 12.67
C LYS A 184 -14.84 15.13 13.20
N ASN A 185 -15.51 14.00 13.44
CA ASN A 185 -14.86 12.81 14.00
C ASN A 185 -13.90 12.15 13.00
N ALA A 186 -14.16 12.31 11.70
CA ALA A 186 -13.26 11.80 10.66
C ALA A 186 -11.95 12.60 10.63
N MET A 187 -12.01 13.93 10.83
CA MET A 187 -10.82 14.78 10.88
C MET A 187 -9.92 14.47 12.07
N ASP A 188 -10.50 14.35 13.27
CA ASP A 188 -9.73 14.00 14.47
C ASP A 188 -9.05 12.61 14.33
N ALA A 189 -9.67 11.68 13.57
CA ALA A 189 -9.09 10.38 13.28
C ALA A 189 -7.92 10.47 12.29
N ILE A 190 -8.04 11.26 11.22
CA ILE A 190 -6.97 11.47 10.24
C ILE A 190 -5.74 12.06 10.91
N ASP A 191 -5.89 13.15 11.67
CA ASP A 191 -4.78 13.81 12.38
C ASP A 191 -4.06 12.82 13.30
N LYS A 192 -4.82 11.97 13.98
CA LYS A 192 -4.28 10.92 14.84
C LYS A 192 -3.53 9.84 14.07
N TYR A 193 -4.02 9.43 12.90
CA TYR A 193 -3.34 8.43 12.06
C TYR A 193 -2.05 8.98 11.47
N VAL A 194 -2.06 10.23 11.01
CA VAL A 194 -0.87 10.94 10.53
C VAL A 194 0.18 11.07 11.63
N ASP A 195 -0.19 11.53 12.84
CA ASP A 195 0.74 11.63 13.98
C ASP A 195 1.33 10.26 14.36
N ILE A 196 0.57 9.17 14.22
CA ILE A 196 1.08 7.82 14.45
C ILE A 196 2.15 7.48 13.40
N ILE A 197 1.87 7.69 12.11
CA ILE A 197 2.84 7.33 11.05
C ILE A 197 4.10 8.18 11.17
N ASP A 198 3.97 9.49 11.36
CA ASP A 198 5.12 10.40 11.53
C ASP A 198 5.99 10.01 12.74
N ARG A 199 5.36 9.57 13.85
CA ARG A 199 6.09 9.25 15.08
C ARG A 199 6.76 7.89 15.06
N TYR A 200 6.11 6.88 14.47
CA TYR A 200 6.60 5.50 14.52
C TYR A 200 7.34 5.06 13.25
N GLY A 201 7.11 5.74 12.13
CA GLY A 201 7.77 5.48 10.85
C GLY A 201 7.37 4.18 10.17
N VAL A 202 7.75 4.05 8.90
CA VAL A 202 7.55 2.84 8.09
C VAL A 202 8.83 2.35 7.40
N ASP A 203 9.99 2.94 7.71
CA ASP A 203 11.24 2.72 6.98
C ASP A 203 11.85 1.32 7.19
N ASP A 204 11.44 0.62 8.25
CA ASP A 204 11.87 -0.73 8.58
C ASP A 204 10.75 -1.55 9.21
N ASN A 205 10.88 -2.89 9.17
CA ASN A 205 9.84 -3.80 9.64
C ASN A 205 9.45 -3.61 11.12
N ARG A 206 10.39 -3.21 12.00
CA ARG A 206 10.08 -2.97 13.41
C ARG A 206 9.28 -1.68 13.57
N SER A 207 9.62 -0.65 12.80
CA SER A 207 8.88 0.61 12.72
C SER A 207 7.46 0.39 12.16
N MET A 208 7.33 -0.33 11.04
CA MET A 208 6.05 -0.78 10.48
C MET A 208 5.20 -1.53 11.51
N MET A 209 5.78 -2.51 12.21
CA MET A 209 5.08 -3.32 13.22
C MET A 209 4.52 -2.43 14.36
N ARG A 210 5.32 -1.47 14.85
CA ARG A 210 4.88 -0.52 15.86
C ARG A 210 3.76 0.38 15.34
N CYS A 211 3.92 0.89 14.11
CA CYS A 211 2.95 1.74 13.46
C CYS A 211 1.61 1.02 13.26
N MET A 212 1.62 -0.19 12.68
CA MET A 212 0.46 -1.06 12.51
C MET A 212 -0.29 -1.30 13.82
N ARG A 213 0.43 -1.62 14.91
CA ARG A 213 -0.17 -1.82 16.23
C ARG A 213 -0.87 -0.56 16.73
N LYS A 214 -0.26 0.61 16.55
CA LYS A 214 -0.79 1.89 17.02
C LYS A 214 -1.99 2.34 16.20
N LEU A 215 -1.93 2.17 14.87
CA LEU A 215 -3.07 2.41 13.98
C LEU A 215 -4.24 1.50 14.34
N ALA A 216 -4.00 0.21 14.55
CA ALA A 216 -5.06 -0.73 14.93
C ALA A 216 -5.76 -0.34 16.24
N ILE A 217 -5.01 0.11 17.25
CA ILE A 217 -5.58 0.66 18.48
C ILE A 217 -6.36 1.95 18.19
N ALA A 218 -5.83 2.83 17.35
CA ALA A 218 -6.48 4.09 16.99
C ALA A 218 -7.79 3.88 16.20
N CYS A 219 -7.86 2.81 15.40
CA CYS A 219 -9.04 2.36 14.66
C CYS A 219 -10.05 1.57 15.52
N GLY A 220 -9.86 1.47 16.83
CA GLY A 220 -10.78 0.76 17.73
C GLY A 220 -10.69 -0.77 17.66
N MET A 221 -9.61 -1.33 17.10
CA MET A 221 -9.47 -2.78 16.86
C MET A 221 -8.65 -3.53 17.91
N LYS A 222 -8.43 -2.92 19.08
CA LYS A 222 -7.68 -3.54 20.18
C LYS A 222 -8.33 -4.87 20.60
N GLY A 223 -7.53 -5.92 20.71
CA GLY A 223 -7.96 -7.28 21.04
C GLY A 223 -8.71 -8.05 19.94
N ARG A 224 -8.95 -7.39 18.79
CA ARG A 224 -9.60 -8.01 17.62
C ARG A 224 -8.61 -8.42 16.54
N LEU A 225 -7.41 -7.87 16.54
CA LEU A 225 -6.37 -8.17 15.54
C LEU A 225 -5.19 -8.93 16.14
N LEU A 226 -4.54 -9.68 15.26
CA LEU A 226 -3.27 -10.32 15.49
C LEU A 226 -2.22 -9.64 14.61
N LEU A 227 -1.04 -9.43 15.18
CA LEU A 227 0.13 -8.91 14.49
C LEU A 227 1.19 -10.01 14.46
N GLU A 228 1.56 -10.43 13.25
CA GLU A 228 2.61 -11.40 12.99
C GLU A 228 3.89 -10.70 12.53
N TYR A 229 5.01 -11.04 13.16
CA TYR A 229 6.34 -10.56 12.78
C TYR A 229 7.42 -11.54 13.27
N GLU A 230 8.37 -11.90 12.40
CA GLU A 230 9.44 -12.87 12.69
C GLU A 230 8.91 -14.22 13.24
N GLY A 231 7.78 -14.70 12.70
CA GLY A 231 7.12 -15.94 13.13
C GLY A 231 6.46 -15.86 14.52
N LYS A 232 6.41 -14.67 15.14
CA LYS A 232 5.70 -14.44 16.40
C LYS A 232 4.37 -13.77 16.12
N VAL A 233 3.30 -14.38 16.62
CA VAL A 233 1.96 -13.83 16.57
C VAL A 233 1.61 -13.24 17.93
N THR A 234 1.18 -11.98 17.94
CA THR A 234 0.79 -11.28 19.17
C THR A 234 -0.54 -10.59 18.99
N GLU A 235 -1.35 -10.56 20.05
CA GLU A 235 -2.55 -9.73 20.08
C GLU A 235 -2.18 -8.25 20.14
N VAL A 236 -2.98 -7.44 19.43
CA VAL A 236 -2.86 -5.98 19.38
C VAL A 236 -3.54 -5.32 20.58
#